data_AF-A0A402CS25-F1
#
_entry.id   AF-A0A402CS25-F1
#
_cell.length_a   1.000
_cell.length_b   1.000
_cell.length_c   1.000
_cell.angle_alpha   90.00
_cell.angle_beta   90.00
_cell.angle_gamma   90.00
#
_symmetry.space_group_name_H-M   'P 1'
#
loop_
_entity.id
_entity.type
_entity.pdbx_description
1 polymer ?
#
loop_
_entity_poly.entity_id
_entity_poly.type
_entity_poly.pdbx_seq_one_letter_code
_entity_poly.pdbx_strand_id
1 'polypeptide(L)' 'MANQPALTRDEQWEKLDRWLTESIAAIQRGDLSRLPADFTGERGEAAVAAYETVRQAMEILEQWETMGL' A
#
# COMPACT_ATOMS: atom_id res chain seq x y z
N MET A 1 27.87 10.02 9.07
CA MET A 1 26.49 9.72 8.63
C MET A 1 26.50 8.29 8.14
N ALA A 2 25.79 7.36 8.79
CA ALA A 2 25.73 5.98 8.33
C ALA A 2 24.95 5.92 7.02
N ASN A 3 25.56 5.37 5.97
CA ASN A 3 24.90 5.11 4.70
C ASN A 3 23.98 3.90 4.94
N GLN A 4 22.66 4.10 5.03
CA GLN A 4 21.73 2.98 5.18
C GLN A 4 21.82 2.12 3.90
N PRO A 5 21.90 0.78 4.02
CA PRO A 5 21.87 -0.08 2.86
C PRO A 5 20.56 0.12 2.09
N ALA A 6 20.65 0.13 0.76
CA ALA A 6 19.47 0.18 -0.09
C ALA A 6 18.62 -1.08 0.14
N LEU A 7 17.31 -0.90 0.28
CA LEU A 7 16.38 -2.01 0.48
C LEU A 7 16.37 -2.93 -0.74
N THR A 8 16.31 -4.24 -0.52
CA THR A 8 16.07 -5.22 -1.59
C THR A 8 14.67 -5.02 -2.19
N ARG A 9 14.41 -5.64 -3.34
CA ARG A 9 13.07 -5.63 -3.95
C ARG A 9 12.02 -6.16 -2.97
N ASP A 10 12.31 -7.29 -2.32
CA ASP A 10 11.37 -7.96 -1.40
C ASP A 10 11.10 -7.10 -0.17
N GLU A 11 12.14 -6.45 0.38
CA GLU A 11 11.99 -5.51 1.49
C GLU A 11 11.15 -4.27 1.11
N GLN A 12 11.32 -3.75 -0.11
CA GLN A 12 10.49 -2.66 -0.62
C GLN A 12 9.04 -3.10 -0.81
N TRP A 13 8.83 -4.34 -1.27
CA TRP A 13 7.52 -4.92 -1.52
C TRP A 13 6.74 -5.15 -0.23
N GLU A 14 7.36 -5.80 0.77
CA GLU A 14 6.78 -5.97 2.10
C GLU A 14 6.45 -4.63 2.78
N LYS A 15 7.34 -3.65 2.59
CA LYS A 15 7.13 -2.31 3.13
C LYS A 15 5.91 -1.63 2.47
N LEU A 16 5.71 -1.82 1.17
CA LEU A 16 4.56 -1.29 0.45
C LEU A 16 3.26 -1.96 0.91
N ASP A 17 3.21 -3.29 0.99
CA ASP A 17 1.99 -4.01 1.43
C ASP A 17 1.60 -3.60 2.86
N ARG A 18 2.59 -3.50 3.76
CA ARG A 18 2.36 -3.03 5.13
C ARG A 18 1.82 -1.61 5.15
N TRP A 19 2.41 -0.70 4.38
CA TRP A 19 1.96 0.68 4.32
C TRP A 19 0.52 0.79 3.79
N LEU A 20 0.16 0.02 2.76
CA LEU A 20 -1.20 -0.04 2.21
C LEU A 20 -2.18 -0.56 3.27
N THR A 21 -1.84 -1.66 3.93
CA THR A 21 -2.66 -2.27 5.00
C THR A 21 -2.93 -1.29 6.15
N GLU A 22 -1.88 -0.65 6.66
CA GLU A 22 -2.01 0.30 7.76
C GLU A 22 -2.81 1.54 7.36
N SER A 23 -2.64 2.01 6.13
CA SER A 23 -3.33 3.20 5.62
C SER A 23 -4.82 2.94 5.41
N ILE A 24 -5.20 1.80 4.82
CA ILE A 24 -6.60 1.38 4.71
C ILE A 24 -7.25 1.33 6.09
N ALA A 25 -6.59 0.65 7.04
CA ALA A 25 -7.11 0.52 8.40
C ALA A 25 -7.24 1.87 9.13
N ALA A 26 -6.34 2.82 8.88
CA ALA A 26 -6.42 4.17 9.42
C ALA A 26 -7.63 4.94 8.87
N ILE A 27 -7.82 4.92 7.54
CA ILE A 27 -8.93 5.60 6.86
C ILE A 27 -10.28 5.02 7.32
N GLN A 28 -10.39 3.69 7.41
CA GLN A 28 -11.60 3.02 7.89
C GLN A 28 -11.93 3.37 9.36
N ARG A 29 -10.93 3.73 10.18
CA ARG A 29 -11.13 4.28 11.54
C ARG A 29 -11.45 5.78 11.55
N GLY A 30 -11.47 6.44 10.40
CA GLY A 30 -11.71 7.88 10.25
C GLY A 30 -10.46 8.75 10.34
N ASP A 31 -9.26 8.16 10.39
CA ASP A 31 -8.01 8.90 10.32
C ASP A 31 -7.64 9.20 8.86
N LEU A 32 -8.03 10.39 8.42
CA LEU A 32 -7.78 10.89 7.07
C LEU A 32 -6.48 11.71 6.98
N SER A 33 -5.69 11.80 8.06
CA SER A 33 -4.47 12.63 8.09
C SER A 33 -3.40 12.19 7.09
N ARG A 34 -3.48 10.93 6.64
CA ARG A 34 -2.58 10.31 5.66
C ARG A 34 -3.02 10.51 4.21
N LEU A 35 -4.20 11.08 3.97
CA LEU A 35 -4.74 11.28 2.64
C LEU A 35 -4.34 12.65 2.08
N PRO A 36 -4.04 12.75 0.78
CA PRO A 36 -4.05 14.04 0.10
C PRO A 36 -5.44 14.67 0.23
N ALA A 37 -5.51 16.01 0.27
CA ALA A 37 -6.76 16.74 0.50
C ALA A 37 -7.89 16.31 -0.45
N ASP A 38 -7.55 16.07 -1.73
CA ASP A 38 -8.48 15.63 -2.78
C ASP A 38 -9.16 14.29 -2.48
N PHE A 39 -8.52 13.44 -1.66
CA PHE A 39 -9.03 12.14 -1.25
C PHE A 39 -9.74 12.16 0.10
N THR A 40 -9.80 13.30 0.80
CA THR A 40 -10.53 13.38 2.09
C THR A 40 -12.05 13.48 1.91
N GLY A 41 -12.51 13.77 0.69
CA GLY A 41 -13.92 13.66 0.29
C GLY A 41 -14.46 12.25 0.50
N GLU A 42 -15.76 12.11 0.73
CA GLU A 42 -16.43 10.82 0.97
C GLU A 42 -15.72 9.93 2.02
N ARG A 43 -15.12 10.55 3.05
CA ARG A 43 -14.37 9.86 4.11
C ARG A 43 -13.23 8.97 3.61
N GLY A 44 -12.65 9.27 2.45
CA GLY A 44 -11.52 8.51 1.94
C GLY A 44 -11.88 7.20 1.24
N GLU A 45 -13.16 6.96 0.93
CA GLU A 45 -13.60 5.74 0.23
C GLU A 45 -12.85 5.52 -1.09
N ALA A 46 -12.66 6.58 -1.89
CA ALA A 46 -11.89 6.51 -3.14
C ALA A 46 -10.42 6.09 -2.90
N ALA A 47 -9.80 6.55 -1.81
CA ALA A 47 -8.44 6.15 -1.48
C ALA A 47 -8.34 4.71 -1.01
N VAL A 48 -9.32 4.23 -0.23
CA VAL A 48 -9.40 2.82 0.18
C VAL A 48 -9.49 1.92 -1.05
N ALA A 49 -10.41 2.21 -1.98
CA ALA A 49 -10.57 1.43 -3.20
C ALA A 49 -9.29 1.40 -4.06
N ALA A 50 -8.60 2.54 -4.17
CA ALA A 50 -7.34 2.62 -4.88
C ALA A 50 -6.25 1.76 -4.20
N TYR A 51 -6.12 1.85 -2.86
CA TYR A 51 -5.13 1.08 -2.12
C TYR A 51 -5.40 -0.42 -2.17
N GLU A 52 -6.66 -0.85 -2.07
CA GLU A 52 -7.06 -2.24 -2.24
C GLU A 52 -6.75 -2.77 -3.65
N THR A 53 -7.00 -1.96 -4.68
CA THR A 53 -6.67 -2.31 -6.08
C THR A 53 -5.17 -2.56 -6.24
N VAL A 54 -4.33 -1.71 -5.65
CA VAL A 54 -2.87 -1.89 -5.70
C VAL A 54 -2.45 -3.17 -4.97
N ARG A 55 -3.00 -3.46 -3.78
CA ARG A 55 -2.69 -4.71 -3.06
C ARG A 55 -3.08 -5.94 -3.87
N GLN A 56 -4.25 -5.92 -4.50
CA GLN A 56 -4.69 -7.02 -5.34
C GLN A 56 -3.76 -7.22 -6.56
N ALA A 57 -3.28 -6.14 -7.17
CA ALA A 57 -2.29 -6.24 -8.24
C ALA A 57 -0.96 -6.83 -7.74
N MET A 58 -0.53 -6.49 -6.53
CA MET A 58 0.66 -7.06 -5.92
C MET A 58 0.52 -8.58 -5.72
N GLU A 59 -0.60 -9.04 -5.15
CA GLU A 59 -0.89 -10.46 -4.96
C GLU A 59 -0.87 -11.24 -6.29
N ILE A 60 -1.45 -10.67 -7.36
CA ILE A 60 -1.43 -11.27 -8.70
C ILE A 60 0.01 -11.44 -9.20
N LEU A 61 0.84 -10.41 -9.04
CA LEU A 61 2.23 -10.44 -9.49
C LEU A 61 3.08 -11.47 -8.72
N GLU A 62 2.89 -11.58 -7.40
CA GLU A 62 3.55 -12.62 -6.60
C GLU A 62 3.14 -14.04 -7.02
N GLN A 63 1.86 -14.24 -7.34
CA GLN A 63 1.36 -15.53 -7.82
C GLN A 63 1.96 -15.89 -9.17
N TRP A 64 2.11 -14.93 -10.09
CA TRP A 64 2.73 -15.17 -11.40
C TRP A 64 4.20 -15.56 -11.28
N GLU A 65 4.95 -14.88 -10.41
CA GLU A 65 6.34 -15.26 -10.12
C GLU A 65 6.45 -16.67 -9.53
N THR A 66 5.53 -17.01 -8.62
CA THR A 66 5.47 -18.35 -8.01
C THR A 66 5.13 -19.44 -9.05
N MET A 67 4.32 -19.11 -10.06
CA MET A 67 3.95 -20.03 -11.14
C MET A 67 4.98 -20.12 -12.26
N GLY A 68 6.02 -19.27 -12.27
CA GLY A 68 7.08 -19.26 -13.28
C GLY A 68 6.62 -18.83 -14.67
N LEU A 69 5.62 -17.94 -14.75
CA LEU A 69 5.08 -17.37 -15.99
C LEU A 69 5.76 -16.05 -16.36
#